data_AF-A0A7C2J1F1-F1
#
_entry.id   AF-A0A7C2J1F1-F1
#
_cell.length_a   1.000
_cell.length_b   1.000
_cell.length_c   1.000
_cell.angle_alpha   90.00
_cell.angle_beta   90.00
_cell.angle_gamma   90.00
#
_symmetry.space_group_name_H-M   'P 1'
#
loop_
_entity.id
_entity.type
_entity.pdbx_description
1 polymer ?
#
loop_
_entity_poly.entity_id
_entity_poly.type
_entity_poly.pdbx_seq_one_letter_code
_entity_poly.pdbx_strand_id
1 'polypeptide(L)' 'MGGGEDYELCLTVPADNPAYVAQAVEDETGTQLTCVGEVMEEEAGRWLVLADAREVPLQSVGRDHFGGRG' A
#
# COMPACT_ATOMS: atom_id res chain seq x y z
N MET A 1 -3.11 7.43 -6.47
CA MET A 1 -3.23 6.00 -6.81
C MET A 1 -4.65 5.75 -7.28
N GLY A 2 -4.84 5.36 -8.53
CA GLY A 2 -6.19 5.20 -9.13
C GLY A 2 -6.22 4.31 -10.39
N GLY A 3 -5.11 3.67 -10.74
CA GLY A 3 -5.05 2.64 -11.78
C GLY A 3 -5.12 1.28 -11.10
N GLY A 4 -6.18 0.51 -11.35
CA GLY A 4 -6.36 -0.84 -10.79
C GLY A 4 -5.94 -1.92 -11.77
N GLU A 5 -4.85 -1.68 -12.53
CA GLU A 5 -4.46 -2.50 -13.69
C GLU A 5 -3.05 -3.10 -13.54
N ASP A 6 -2.41 -2.89 -12.40
CA ASP A 6 -1.02 -3.33 -12.17
C ASP A 6 -0.93 -4.81 -11.74
N TYR A 7 -2.04 -5.41 -11.26
CA TYR A 7 -2.11 -6.79 -10.76
C TYR A 7 -1.05 -7.13 -9.69
N GLU A 8 -0.48 -6.12 -9.04
CA GLU A 8 0.48 -6.30 -7.97
C GLU A 8 -0.19 -6.77 -6.67
N LEU A 9 0.60 -7.41 -5.82
CA LEU A 9 0.16 -7.85 -4.49
C LEU A 9 0.48 -6.76 -3.46
N CYS A 10 -0.54 -6.34 -2.72
CA CYS A 10 -0.38 -5.53 -1.51
C CYS A 10 -0.71 -6.42 -0.30
N LEU A 11 0.27 -6.60 0.59
CA LEU A 11 0.18 -7.49 1.74
C LEU A 11 0.74 -6.82 2.99
N THR A 12 0.39 -7.37 4.16
CA THR A 12 0.91 -6.94 5.46
C THR A 12 1.79 -8.03 6.06
N VAL A 13 2.84 -7.66 6.78
CA VAL A 13 3.75 -8.59 7.46
C VAL A 13 3.99 -8.12 8.91
N PRO A 14 4.42 -9.00 9.84
CA PRO A 14 4.84 -8.58 11.17
C PRO A 14 5.94 -7.52 11.11
N ALA A 15 5.85 -6.53 12.00
CA ALA A 15 6.76 -5.38 12.02
C ALA A 15 8.19 -5.74 12.49
N ASP A 16 8.39 -6.91 13.08
CA ASP A 16 9.67 -7.31 13.68
C ASP A 16 10.82 -7.30 12.66
N ASN A 17 10.57 -7.78 11.43
CA ASN A 17 11.61 -7.81 10.39
C ASN A 17 11.02 -7.86 8.96
N PRO A 18 10.49 -6.74 8.45
CA PRO A 18 9.94 -6.68 7.09
C PRO A 18 11.00 -6.94 6.01
N ALA A 19 12.27 -6.58 6.26
CA ALA A 19 13.38 -6.80 5.33
C ALA A 19 13.67 -8.29 5.12
N TYR A 20 13.61 -9.09 6.18
CA TYR A 20 13.75 -10.54 6.08
C TYR A 20 12.64 -11.16 5.22
N VAL A 21 11.39 -10.74 5.42
CA VAL A 21 10.27 -11.25 4.61
C VAL A 21 10.42 -10.85 3.15
N ALA A 22 10.81 -9.61 2.87
CA ALA A 22 11.07 -9.16 1.50
C ALA A 22 12.15 -10.00 0.81
N GLN A 23 13.27 -10.25 1.51
CA GLN A 23 14.35 -11.09 0.97
C GLN A 23 13.90 -12.53 0.74
N ALA A 24 13.20 -13.15 1.69
CA ALA A 24 12.74 -14.52 1.56
C ALA A 24 11.77 -14.70 0.37
N VAL A 25 10.88 -13.74 0.14
CA VAL A 25 9.96 -13.76 -1.01
C VAL A 25 10.72 -13.61 -2.32
N GLU A 26 11.70 -12.70 -2.38
CA GLU A 26 12.54 -12.54 -3.57
C GLU A 26 13.36 -13.81 -3.86
N ASP A 27 13.96 -14.42 -2.84
CA ASP A 27 14.76 -15.64 -2.99
C ASP A 27 13.94 -16.83 -3.50
N GLU A 28 12.69 -16.99 -3.02
CA GLU A 28 11.82 -18.12 -3.39
C GLU A 28 11.05 -17.90 -4.70
N THR A 29 10.71 -16.66 -5.04
CA THR A 29 9.78 -16.36 -6.14
C THR A 29 10.37 -15.48 -7.24
N GLY A 30 11.54 -14.86 -7.00
CA GLY A 30 12.11 -13.83 -7.85
C GLY A 30 11.33 -12.51 -7.86
N THR A 31 10.33 -12.36 -6.98
CA THR A 31 9.46 -11.17 -6.93
C THR A 31 9.90 -10.23 -5.82
N GLN A 32 10.21 -8.99 -6.18
CA GLN A 32 10.62 -7.96 -5.24
C GLN A 32 9.42 -7.41 -4.45
N LEU A 33 9.62 -7.18 -3.15
CA LEU A 33 8.68 -6.47 -2.29
C LEU A 33 9.29 -5.15 -1.83
N THR A 34 8.46 -4.10 -1.81
CA THR A 34 8.83 -2.79 -1.26
C THR A 34 7.90 -2.47 -0.10
N CYS A 35 8.47 -2.13 1.06
CA CYS A 35 7.68 -1.61 2.17
C CYS A 35 7.22 -0.19 1.85
N VAL A 36 5.91 0.02 1.70
CA VAL A 36 5.31 1.30 1.31
C VAL A 36 4.59 2.01 2.46
N GLY A 37 4.59 1.43 3.66
CA GLY A 37 3.95 2.01 4.83
C GLY A 37 3.82 1.02 5.98
N GLU A 38 3.11 1.45 7.01
CA GLU A 38 2.82 0.67 8.20
C GLU A 38 1.32 0.62 8.49
N VAL A 39 0.88 -0.44 9.16
CA VAL A 39 -0.49 -0.57 9.63
C VAL A 39 -0.58 0.02 11.03
N MET A 40 -1.52 0.94 11.22
CA MET A 40 -1.77 1.63 12.49
C MET A 40 -3.16 1.25 13.02
N GLU A 41 -3.45 1.60 14.27
CA GLU A 41 -4.80 1.51 14.85
C GLU A 41 -5.82 2.26 13.99
N GLU A 42 -7.06 1.76 13.96
CA GLU A 42 -8.12 2.29 13.08
C GLU A 42 -8.39 3.78 13.32
N GLU A 43 -8.32 4.24 14.57
CA GLU A 43 -8.54 5.63 14.97
C GLU A 43 -7.51 6.59 14.38
N ALA A 44 -6.33 6.11 13.98
CA ALA A 44 -5.34 6.91 13.30
C ALA A 44 -5.78 7.28 11.88
N GLY A 45 -6.66 6.50 11.24
CA GLY A 45 -7.09 6.71 9.86
C GLY A 45 -6.03 6.31 8.83
N ARG A 46 -6.09 6.90 7.63
CA ARG A 46 -5.17 6.59 6.51
C ARG A 46 -4.50 7.84 6.01
N TRP A 47 -3.19 7.77 5.82
CA TRP A 47 -2.34 8.92 5.46
C TRP A 47 -1.43 8.58 4.29
N LEU A 48 -1.10 9.61 3.51
CA LEU A 48 0.02 9.58 2.58
C LEU A 48 1.09 10.52 3.11
N VAL A 49 2.31 10.01 3.25
CA VAL A 49 3.49 10.83 3.47
C VAL A 49 4.06 11.19 2.10
N LEU A 50 4.06 12.48 1.77
CA LEU A 50 4.59 13.00 0.51
C LEU A 50 6.12 13.09 0.57
N ALA A 51 6.78 13.24 -0.59
CA ALA A 51 8.23 13.34 -0.68
C ALA A 51 8.84 14.54 0.09
N ASP A 52 8.02 15.56 0.41
CA ASP A 52 8.40 16.71 1.25
C ASP A 52 8.09 16.49 2.74
N ALA A 53 7.86 15.24 3.14
CA ALA A 53 7.49 14.80 4.49
C ALA A 53 6.15 15.34 5.01
N ARG A 54 5.31 15.96 4.17
CA ARG A 54 3.96 16.34 4.58
C ARG A 54 3.04 15.12 4.58
N GLU A 55 2.21 15.05 5.61
CA GLU A 55 1.14 14.06 5.73
C GLU A 55 -0.17 14.65 5.19
N VAL A 56 -0.82 13.90 4.29
CA VAL A 56 -2.16 14.26 3.79
C VAL A 56 -3.11 13.08 3.95
N PRO A 57 -4.38 13.31 4.32
CA PRO A 57 -5.33 12.22 4.50
C PRO A 57 -5.59 11.52 3.16
N LEU A 58 -5.50 10.19 3.16
CA LEU A 58 -5.81 9.37 2.00
C LEU A 58 -7.33 9.23 1.86
N GLN A 59 -7.92 10.03 0.99
CA GLN A 59 -9.33 9.91 0.64
C GLN A 59 -9.55 8.64 -0.20
N SER A 60 -10.47 7.78 0.22
CA SER A 60 -10.89 6.62 -0.57
C SER A 60 -11.73 7.05 -1.75
N VAL A 61 -11.08 7.38 -2.86
CA VAL A 61 -11.70 7.45 -4.18
C VAL A 61 -11.61 6.05 -4.80
N GLY A 62 -12.57 5.19 -4.45
CA GLY A 62 -12.68 3.86 -5.07
C GLY A 62 -12.97 3.98 -6.56
N ARG A 63 -12.55 2.99 -7.35
CA ARG A 63 -12.96 2.88 -8.76
C ARG A 63 -14.45 2.58 -8.79
N ASP A 64 -15.26 3.59 -9.10
CA ASP A 64 -16.69 3.41 -9.32
C ASP A 64 -16.93 2.97 -10.77
N HIS A 65 -17.25 1.69 -10.96
CA HIS A 65 -17.55 1.12 -12.28
C HIS A 65 -18.78 1.77 -12.96
N PHE A 66 -19.61 2.49 -12.22
CA PHE A 66 -20.82 3.15 -12.70
C PHE A 66 -20.87 4.65 -12.36
N GLY A 67 -19.75 5.23 -11.93
CA GLY A 67 -19.61 6.61 -11.47
C GLY A 67 -19.61 7.59 -12.64
N GLY A 68 -20.75 7.68 -13.32
CA GLY A 68 -20.92 8.46 -14.53
C GLY A 68 -22.24 8.15 -15.25
N ARG A 69 -23.36 8.08 -14.52
CA ARG A 69 -24.70 8.28 -15.09
C ARG A 69 -25.37 9.45 -14.38
N GLY A 70 -25.07 10.63 -14.89
CA GLY A 70 -25.88 11.84 -14.79
C GLY A 70 -25.99 12.44 -16.18
#